data_AF-A0AAW5EFL9-F1
#
_entry.id   AF-A0AAW5EFL9-F1
#
_cell.length_a   1.000
_cell.length_b   1.000
_cell.length_c   1.000
_cell.angle_alpha   90.00
_cell.angle_beta   90.00
_cell.angle_gamma   90.00
#
_symmetry.space_group_name_H-M   'P 1'
#
loop_
_entity.id
_entity.type
_entity.pdbx_description
1 polymer ?
#
loop_
_entity_poly.entity_id
_entity_poly.type
_entity_poly.pdbx_seq_one_letter_code
_entity_poly.pdbx_strand_id
1 'polypeptide(L)'
;IALSVLIILISIYIPKPTDLTTFPTLILIITLFRLSLNIATTRMILSEGQNGPAAVSEIIAAFGEFVVGGNMVIGVIVFCILVLINFMVVTKGSTRVSEVQARFTLDAMPGKQMAIDADLNAG
;
A
#
# COMPACT_ATOMS: atom_id res chain seq x y z
N ILE A 1 11.27 -12.52 -9.60
CA ILE A 1 12.64 -12.02 -9.92
C ILE A 1 12.72 -11.54 -11.37
N ALA A 2 12.41 -12.37 -12.38
CA ALA A 2 12.45 -11.95 -13.79
C ALA A 2 11.59 -10.71 -14.11
N LEU A 3 10.35 -10.64 -13.58
CA LEU A 3 9.48 -9.47 -13.73
C LEU A 3 10.08 -8.20 -13.10
N SER A 4 10.70 -8.34 -11.93
CA SER A 4 11.33 -7.24 -11.18
C SER A 4 12.55 -6.68 -11.92
N VAL A 5 13.34 -7.55 -12.57
CA VAL A 5 14.49 -7.18 -13.41
C VAL A 5 14.04 -6.49 -14.70
N LEU A 6 12.97 -6.97 -15.33
CA LEU A 6 12.38 -6.35 -16.52
C LEU A 6 11.91 -4.91 -16.25
N ILE A 7 11.25 -4.68 -15.11
CA ILE A 7 10.79 -3.35 -14.69
C ILE A 7 11.98 -2.40 -14.45
N ILE A 8 13.07 -2.88 -13.84
CA ILE A 8 14.30 -2.09 -13.65
C ILE A 8 14.92 -1.71 -14.99
N LEU A 9 15.01 -2.64 -15.93
CA LEU A 9 15.63 -2.42 -17.23
C LEU A 9 14.87 -1.37 -18.04
N ILE A 10 13.54 -1.44 -18.03
CA ILE A 10 12.66 -0.46 -18.68
C ILE A 10 12.80 0.92 -18.00
N SER A 11 12.88 0.96 -16.67
CA SER A 11 13.00 2.22 -15.92
C SER A 11 14.34 2.94 -16.13
N ILE A 12 15.43 2.20 -16.41
CA ILE A 12 16.76 2.78 -16.69
C ILE A 12 16.83 3.41 -18.08
N TYR A 13 15.98 2.96 -19.01
CA TYR A 13 15.98 3.40 -20.41
C TYR A 13 15.04 4.59 -20.68
N ILE A 14 14.24 5.02 -19.69
CA ILE A 14 13.30 6.13 -19.84
C ILE A 14 13.94 7.43 -19.34
N PRO A 15 14.16 8.43 -20.23
CA PRO A 15 14.89 9.66 -19.90
C PRO A 15 14.08 10.68 -19.08
N LYS A 16 12.73 10.54 -19.03
CA LYS A 16 11.85 11.44 -18.26
C LYS A 16 10.75 10.66 -17.53
N PRO A 17 10.56 10.85 -16.21
CA PRO A 17 9.52 10.17 -15.45
C PRO A 17 8.08 10.51 -15.91
N THR A 18 7.88 11.57 -16.69
CA THR A 18 6.59 11.98 -17.27
C THR A 18 6.12 11.11 -18.45
N ASP A 19 7.02 10.36 -19.10
CA ASP A 19 6.65 9.46 -20.20
C ASP A 19 6.12 8.10 -19.68
N LEU A 20 6.22 7.86 -18.37
CA LEU A 20 5.60 6.73 -17.69
C LEU A 20 4.11 6.99 -17.42
N THR A 21 3.33 7.22 -18.48
CA THR A 21 1.85 7.24 -18.39
C THR A 21 1.27 5.92 -17.89
N THR A 22 2.05 4.84 -17.94
CA THR A 22 1.71 3.51 -17.39
C THR A 22 1.94 3.39 -15.87
N PHE A 23 2.53 4.40 -15.22
CA PHE A 23 2.83 4.35 -13.78
C PHE A 23 1.59 4.12 -12.89
N PRO A 24 0.45 4.81 -13.09
CA PRO A 24 -0.76 4.56 -12.31
C PRO A 24 -1.30 3.14 -12.52
N THR A 25 -1.29 2.65 -13.76
CA THR A 25 -1.76 1.32 -14.14
C THR A 25 -0.89 0.22 -13.52
N LEU A 26 0.44 0.42 -13.47
CA LEU A 26 1.36 -0.51 -12.81
C LEU A 26 1.12 -0.59 -11.31
N ILE A 27 0.92 0.56 -10.64
CA ILE A 27 0.57 0.59 -9.21
C ILE A 27 -0.75 -0.14 -8.97
N LEU A 28 -1.75 0.05 -9.84
CA LEU A 28 -3.04 -0.64 -9.75
C LEU A 28 -2.87 -2.17 -9.85
N ILE A 29 -2.11 -2.65 -10.85
CA ILE A 29 -1.85 -4.09 -11.02
C ILE A 29 -1.09 -4.66 -9.82
N ILE A 30 -0.06 -3.98 -9.34
CA ILE A 30 0.72 -4.41 -8.16
C ILE A 30 -0.16 -4.46 -6.91
N THR A 31 -1.05 -3.48 -6.75
CA THR A 31 -1.98 -3.41 -5.62
C THR A 31 -3.00 -4.56 -5.67
N LEU A 32 -3.58 -4.83 -6.84
CA LEU A 32 -4.49 -5.96 -7.03
C LEU A 32 -3.79 -7.29 -6.78
N PHE A 33 -2.58 -7.48 -7.31
CA PHE A 33 -1.79 -8.68 -7.07
C PHE A 33 -1.50 -8.89 -5.58
N ARG A 34 -1.11 -7.82 -4.86
CA ARG A 34 -0.94 -7.86 -3.41
C ARG A 34 -2.24 -8.23 -2.69
N LEU A 35 -3.38 -7.67 -3.10
CA LEU A 35 -4.67 -8.00 -2.51
C LEU A 35 -5.01 -9.48 -2.71
N SER A 36 -4.86 -10.00 -3.94
CA SER A 36 -5.10 -11.40 -4.25
C SER A 36 -4.23 -12.35 -3.42
N LEU A 37 -2.93 -12.04 -3.27
CA LEU A 37 -2.03 -12.82 -2.42
C LEU A 37 -2.47 -12.79 -0.95
N ASN A 38 -2.83 -11.63 -0.40
CA ASN A 38 -3.28 -11.55 1.00
C ASN A 38 -4.56 -12.36 1.24
N ILE A 39 -5.51 -12.34 0.31
CA ILE A 39 -6.74 -13.13 0.39
C ILE A 39 -6.43 -14.63 0.29
N ALA A 40 -5.60 -15.03 -0.68
CA ALA A 40 -5.21 -16.43 -0.87
C ALA A 40 -4.47 -16.96 0.37
N THR A 41 -3.51 -16.19 0.90
CA THR A 41 -2.77 -16.51 2.12
C THR A 41 -3.71 -16.65 3.31
N THR A 42 -4.63 -15.71 3.51
CA THR A 42 -5.59 -15.77 4.63
C THR A 42 -6.48 -17.00 4.53
N ARG A 43 -7.03 -17.29 3.33
CA ARG A 43 -7.82 -18.51 3.09
C ARG A 43 -7.02 -19.78 3.41
N MET A 44 -5.77 -19.84 2.96
CA MET A 44 -4.92 -21.00 3.16
C MET A 44 -4.54 -21.18 4.64
N ILE A 45 -4.31 -20.09 5.38
CA ILE A 45 -4.11 -20.12 6.84
C ILE A 45 -5.36 -20.68 7.53
N LEU A 46 -6.56 -20.26 7.13
CA LEU A 46 -7.81 -20.71 7.74
C LEU A 46 -8.18 -22.17 7.39
N SER A 47 -7.81 -22.64 6.20
CA SER A 47 -8.15 -23.99 5.70
C SER A 47 -7.11 -25.04 6.12
N GLU A 48 -5.83 -24.77 5.85
CA GLU A 48 -4.73 -25.70 6.09
C GLU A 48 -3.91 -25.40 7.36
N GLY A 49 -4.18 -24.29 8.07
CA GLY A 49 -3.39 -23.91 9.26
C GLY A 49 -3.41 -24.91 10.41
N GLN A 50 -4.46 -25.73 10.51
CA GLN A 50 -4.57 -26.80 11.50
C GLN A 50 -3.63 -27.98 11.23
N ASN A 51 -3.20 -28.17 9.97
CA ASN A 51 -2.28 -29.25 9.57
C ASN A 51 -0.80 -28.89 9.82
N GLY A 52 -0.55 -27.73 10.45
CA GLY A 52 0.77 -27.23 10.81
C GLY A 52 1.31 -26.17 9.84
N PRO A 53 2.35 -25.41 10.26
CA PRO A 53 2.87 -24.28 9.49
C PRO A 53 3.37 -24.65 8.09
N ALA A 54 3.90 -25.87 7.92
CA ALA A 54 4.42 -26.38 6.66
C ALA A 54 3.33 -26.65 5.60
N ALA A 55 2.07 -26.85 6.01
CA ALA A 55 0.95 -27.12 5.10
C ALA A 55 0.36 -25.85 4.48
N VAL A 56 0.61 -24.68 5.09
CA VAL A 56 0.04 -23.40 4.64
C VAL A 56 0.88 -22.75 3.55
N SER A 57 2.18 -22.58 3.78
CA SER A 57 3.14 -22.26 2.71
C SER A 57 4.54 -22.25 3.30
N GLU A 58 5.52 -22.60 2.48
CA GLU A 58 6.94 -22.54 2.85
C GLU A 58 7.36 -21.12 3.28
N ILE A 59 6.83 -20.09 2.61
CA ILE A 59 7.12 -18.69 2.93
C ILE A 59 6.61 -18.33 4.34
N ILE A 60 5.39 -18.73 4.70
CA ILE A 60 4.82 -18.43 6.02
C ILE A 60 5.55 -19.20 7.13
N ALA A 61 5.91 -20.46 6.89
CA ALA A 61 6.67 -21.26 7.84
C ALA A 61 8.06 -20.64 8.09
N ALA A 62 8.80 -20.32 7.02
CA ALA A 62 10.12 -19.69 7.11
C ALA A 62 10.05 -18.31 7.79
N PHE A 63 9.02 -17.50 7.48
CA PHE A 63 8.83 -16.19 8.11
C PHE A 63 8.46 -16.31 9.59
N GLY A 64 7.63 -17.28 9.95
CA GLY A 64 7.29 -17.57 11.35
C GLY A 64 8.52 -17.98 12.16
N GLU A 65 9.34 -18.88 11.63
CA GLU A 65 10.59 -19.31 12.28
C GLU A 65 11.59 -18.15 12.40
N PHE A 66 11.70 -17.31 11.36
CA PHE A 66 12.54 -16.11 11.36
C PHE A 66 12.12 -15.09 12.43
N VAL A 67 10.82 -14.81 12.57
CA VAL A 67 10.31 -13.83 13.55
C VAL A 67 10.38 -14.37 14.98
N VAL A 68 10.12 -15.65 15.18
CA VAL A 68 10.08 -16.28 16.49
C VAL A 68 11.49 -16.59 17.01
N GLY A 69 12.46 -16.85 16.12
CA GLY A 69 13.87 -17.06 16.49
C GLY A 69 14.08 -18.15 17.55
N GLY A 70 13.17 -19.13 17.61
CA GLY A 70 13.15 -20.20 18.62
C GLY A 70 12.41 -19.89 19.93
N ASN A 71 11.89 -18.67 20.15
CA ASN A 71 11.11 -18.32 21.34
C ASN A 71 9.82 -17.57 20.99
N MET A 72 8.67 -18.21 21.22
CA MET A 72 7.34 -17.65 20.93
C MET A 72 7.09 -16.31 21.64
N VAL A 73 7.67 -16.09 22.83
CA VAL A 73 7.58 -14.81 23.57
C VAL A 73 8.24 -13.68 22.78
N ILE A 74 9.41 -13.93 22.18
CA ILE A 74 10.12 -12.94 21.35
C ILE A 74 9.26 -12.61 20.12
N GLY A 75 8.68 -13.63 19.49
CA GLY A 75 7.80 -13.44 18.33
C GLY A 75 6.59 -12.55 18.64
N VAL A 76 5.94 -12.74 19.80
CA VAL A 76 4.80 -11.89 20.23
C VAL A 76 5.24 -10.45 20.49
N ILE A 77 6.40 -10.22 21.12
CA ILE A 77 6.94 -8.88 21.36
C ILE A 77 7.20 -8.16 20.04
N VAL A 78 7.88 -8.83 19.09
CA VAL A 78 8.17 -8.27 17.77
C VAL A 78 6.87 -7.98 17.01
N PHE A 79 5.89 -8.88 17.07
CA PHE A 79 4.58 -8.67 16.47
C PHE A 79 3.89 -7.40 17.01
N CYS A 80 3.86 -7.21 18.33
CA CYS A 80 3.31 -6.00 18.95
C CYS A 80 4.05 -4.73 18.49
N ILE A 81 5.39 -4.75 18.42
CA ILE A 81 6.18 -3.61 17.93
C ILE A 81 5.79 -3.29 16.47
N LEU A 82 5.71 -4.29 15.60
CA LEU A 82 5.35 -4.11 14.20
C LEU A 82 3.93 -3.55 14.03
N VAL A 83 2.96 -4.06 14.79
CA VAL A 83 1.58 -3.56 14.78
C VAL A 83 1.52 -2.10 15.22
N LEU A 84 2.23 -1.74 16.30
CA LEU A 84 2.28 -0.35 16.77
C LEU A 84 2.93 0.60 15.77
N ILE A 85 4.04 0.20 15.15
CA ILE A 85 4.70 0.98 14.10
C ILE A 85 3.77 1.14 12.90
N ASN A 86 3.14 0.04 12.45
CA ASN A 86 2.23 0.08 11.30
C ASN A 86 1.05 1.03 11.56
N PHE A 87 0.44 0.93 12.74
CA PHE A 87 -0.64 1.82 13.14
C PHE A 87 -0.18 3.28 13.18
N MET A 88 0.96 3.58 13.82
CA MET A 88 1.50 4.95 13.91
C MET A 88 1.78 5.55 12.53
N VAL A 89 2.35 4.78 11.61
CA VAL A 89 2.65 5.23 10.24
C VAL A 89 1.36 5.53 9.47
N VAL A 90 0.36 4.65 9.56
CA VAL A 90 -0.93 4.86 8.91
C VAL A 90 -1.62 6.11 9.46
N THR A 91 -1.66 6.30 10.79
CA THR A 91 -2.25 7.49 11.40
C THR A 91 -1.54 8.77 10.94
N LYS A 92 -0.20 8.83 11.05
CA LYS A 92 0.57 10.01 10.64
C LYS A 92 0.47 10.30 9.14
N GLY A 93 0.47 9.25 8.31
CA GLY A 93 0.29 9.36 6.86
C GLY A 93 -1.10 9.89 6.49
N SER A 94 -2.15 9.35 7.12
CA SER A 94 -3.53 9.78 6.91
C SER A 94 -3.73 11.25 7.28
N THR A 95 -3.15 11.72 8.39
CA THR A 95 -3.24 13.13 8.80
C THR A 95 -2.67 14.08 7.73
N ARG A 96 -1.52 13.74 7.15
CA ARG A 96 -0.90 14.53 6.08
C ARG A 96 -1.74 14.57 4.81
N VAL A 97 -2.36 13.45 4.43
CA VAL A 97 -3.24 13.39 3.25
C VAL A 97 -4.52 14.21 3.47
N SER A 98 -5.11 14.15 4.66
CA SER A 98 -6.29 14.96 5.02
C SER A 98 -6.00 16.47 5.02
N GLU A 99 -4.82 16.89 5.50
CA GLU A 99 -4.36 18.28 5.45
C GLU A 99 -4.32 18.80 3.99
N VAL A 100 -3.75 18.00 3.10
CA VAL A 100 -3.64 18.35 1.67
C VAL A 100 -5.02 18.38 0.99
N GLN A 101 -5.91 17.45 1.31
CA GLN A 101 -7.27 17.42 0.75
C GLN A 101 -8.12 18.63 1.20
N ALA A 102 -8.00 19.03 2.47
CA ALA A 102 -8.65 20.23 2.99
C ALA A 102 -8.12 21.49 2.29
N ARG A 103 -6.80 21.55 2.05
CA ARG A 103 -6.17 22.66 1.33
C ARG A 103 -6.61 22.73 -0.12
N PHE A 104 -6.69 21.60 -0.82
CA PHE A 104 -7.25 21.57 -2.19
C PHE A 104 -8.72 22.00 -2.25
N THR A 105 -9.51 21.68 -1.23
CA THR A 105 -10.91 22.09 -1.15
C THR A 105 -11.03 23.60 -0.89
N LEU A 106 -10.17 24.16 -0.04
CA LEU A 106 -10.09 25.61 0.22
C LEU A 106 -9.55 26.37 -0.99
N ASP A 107 -8.50 25.87 -1.64
CA ASP A 107 -7.91 26.44 -2.86
C ASP A 107 -8.89 26.41 -4.05
N ALA A 108 -9.91 25.54 -4.02
CA ALA A 108 -10.98 25.48 -5.02
C ALA A 108 -12.16 26.45 -4.75
N MET A 109 -12.26 27.08 -3.57
CA MET A 109 -13.34 28.04 -3.27
C MET A 109 -13.30 29.34 -4.11
N PRO A 110 -12.13 29.97 -4.39
CA PRO A 110 -12.06 31.16 -5.23
C PRO A 110 -12.57 30.90 -6.65
N GLY A 111 -12.30 29.72 -7.21
CA GLY A 111 -12.82 29.33 -8.53
C GLY A 111 -14.35 29.22 -8.56
N LYS A 112 -14.97 28.76 -7.46
CA LYS A 112 -16.43 28.75 -7.31
C LYS A 112 -17.01 30.16 -7.13
N GLN A 113 -16.32 31.05 -6.42
CA GLN A 113 -16.75 32.44 -6.24
C GLN A 113 -16.62 33.23 -7.55
N MET A 114 -15.54 33.04 -8.30
CA MET A 114 -15.34 33.68 -9.61
C MET A 114 -16.38 33.20 -10.65
N ALA A 115 -16.82 31.94 -10.58
CA ALA A 115 -17.93 31.44 -11.40
C ALA A 115 -19.28 32.09 -11.02
N ILE A 116 -19.53 32.32 -9.73
CA ILE A 116 -20.75 33.00 -9.24
C ILE A 116 -20.75 34.48 -9.62
N ASP A 117 -19.62 35.17 -9.50
CA ASP A 117 -19.48 36.57 -9.91
C ASP A 117 -19.60 36.74 -11.43
N ALA A 118 -19.12 35.77 -12.21
CA ALA A 118 -19.29 35.76 -13.66
C ALA A 118 -20.76 35.56 -14.06
N ASP A 119 -21.51 34.68 -13.37
CA ASP A 119 -22.96 34.53 -13.59
C ASP A 119 -23.76 35.77 -13.16
N LEU A 120 -23.39 36.40 -12.03
CA LEU A 120 -24.05 37.62 -11.52
C LEU A 120 -23.83 38.85 -12.41
N ASN A 121 -22.68 38.94 -13.08
CA ASN A 121 -22.35 40.04 -14.00
C ASN A 121 -22.82 39.79 -15.45
N ALA A 122 -23.31 38.58 -15.75
CA ALA A 122 -23.85 38.20 -17.06
C ALA A 122 -25.38 38.33 -17.17
N GLY A 123 -26.05 38.79 -16.10
CA GLY A 123 -27.45 39.24 -16.10
C GLY A 123 -27.55 40.75 -15.90
#